data_AF-A0A5W7S2Y7-F1
#
_entry.id   AF-A0A5W7S2Y7-F1
#
_cell.length_a   1.000
_cell.length_b   1.000
_cell.length_c   1.000
_cell.angle_alpha   90.00
_cell.angle_beta   90.00
_cell.angle_gamma   90.00
#
_symmetry.space_group_name_H-M   'P 1'
#
loop_
_entity.id
_entity.type
_entity.pdbx_description
1 polymer ?
#
loop_
_entity_poly.entity_id
_entity_poly.type
_entity_poly.pdbx_seq_one_letter_code
_entity_poly.pdbx_strand_id
1 'polypeptide(L)'
;WAGKGFGMIQIPRIGQEVLVDFKNGDPDLPIIVGRTYNQDTMPPWGLPGMASQSGIFSHSLYGGPTNGNMLRFDDKTGAEEVKFHAEKDLNTTVKNNETHTVNADRTKTIIHNEITKVHIDRTEDVFGKHTETIKGDRDITVTEGKQSLTVKTGNRTVTVATGTSTETVHGDISITSTTGAIHLTANTQITLTVGQSTLVMNANGTIKLDGPTHLALNPESK
;
A
#
# COMPACT_ATOMS: atom_id res chain seq x y z
N TRP A 1 -13.61 -32.64 14.42
CA TRP A 1 -14.90 -31.99 14.08
C TRP A 1 -15.31 -32.44 12.69
N ALA A 2 -16.45 -33.12 12.56
CA ALA A 2 -16.94 -33.63 11.27
C ALA A 2 -18.47 -33.51 11.23
N GLY A 3 -18.99 -32.87 10.18
CA GLY A 3 -20.42 -32.70 9.94
C GLY A 3 -20.77 -32.92 8.46
N LYS A 4 -22.05 -32.77 8.11
CA LYS A 4 -22.54 -32.98 6.74
C LYS A 4 -22.10 -31.82 5.82
N GLY A 5 -20.88 -31.92 5.29
CA GLY A 5 -20.29 -30.92 4.38
C GLY A 5 -19.44 -29.84 5.05
N PHE A 6 -19.07 -30.01 6.34
CA PHE A 6 -18.18 -29.09 7.05
C PHE A 6 -17.34 -29.85 8.10
N GLY A 7 -16.23 -29.27 8.53
CA GLY A 7 -15.37 -29.83 9.57
C GLY A 7 -13.89 -29.62 9.29
N MET A 8 -13.06 -30.42 9.96
CA MET A 8 -11.61 -30.43 9.79
C MET A 8 -11.18 -31.74 9.14
N ILE A 9 -10.28 -31.68 8.17
CA ILE A 9 -9.70 -32.87 7.53
C ILE A 9 -8.19 -32.74 7.51
N GLN A 10 -7.53 -33.74 8.07
CA GLN A 10 -6.09 -33.97 7.94
C GLN A 10 -5.91 -35.45 7.62
N ILE A 11 -5.43 -35.76 6.41
CA ILE A 11 -5.31 -37.14 5.90
C ILE A 11 -3.97 -37.74 6.34
N PRO A 12 -3.90 -38.98 6.88
CA PRO A 12 -2.62 -39.61 7.21
C PRO A 12 -1.76 -39.76 5.97
N ARG A 13 -0.48 -39.43 6.08
CA ARG A 13 0.50 -39.63 5.01
C ARG A 13 1.27 -40.91 5.25
N ILE A 14 1.77 -41.51 4.16
CA ILE A 14 2.63 -42.70 4.23
C ILE A 14 3.83 -42.41 5.14
N GLY A 15 4.15 -43.35 6.02
CA GLY A 15 5.24 -43.24 7.00
C GLY A 15 4.85 -42.61 8.33
N GLN A 16 3.62 -42.11 8.49
CA GLN A 16 3.14 -41.56 9.77
C GLN A 16 2.56 -42.64 10.68
N GLU A 17 2.81 -42.54 11.98
CA GLU A 17 2.20 -43.39 12.98
C GLU A 17 0.74 -42.98 13.26
N VAL A 18 -0.14 -43.98 13.31
CA VAL A 18 -1.57 -43.81 13.60
C VAL A 18 -2.00 -44.77 14.71
N LEU A 19 -2.93 -44.32 15.55
CA LEU A 19 -3.58 -45.17 16.53
C LEU A 19 -4.82 -45.80 15.89
N VAL A 20 -4.83 -47.13 15.80
CA VAL A 20 -5.95 -47.92 15.29
C VAL A 20 -6.72 -48.51 16.48
N ASP A 21 -8.01 -48.24 16.52
CA ASP A 21 -8.98 -48.90 17.39
C ASP A 21 -9.85 -49.84 16.54
N PHE A 22 -10.65 -50.67 17.19
CA PHE A 22 -11.45 -51.71 16.54
C PHE A 22 -12.89 -51.60 17.00
N LYS A 23 -13.82 -51.51 16.04
CA LYS A 23 -15.23 -51.28 16.38
C LYS A 23 -15.77 -52.44 17.22
N ASN A 24 -16.21 -52.15 18.45
CA ASN A 24 -16.63 -53.15 19.44
C ASN A 24 -15.55 -54.20 19.76
N GLY A 25 -14.27 -53.89 19.55
CA GLY A 25 -13.15 -54.82 19.72
C GLY A 25 -12.99 -55.86 18.60
N ASP A 26 -13.72 -55.73 17.49
CA ASP A 26 -13.63 -56.65 16.35
C ASP A 26 -12.38 -56.35 15.50
N PRO A 27 -11.34 -57.22 15.49
CA PRO A 27 -10.10 -56.99 14.76
C PRO A 27 -10.28 -56.82 13.25
N ASP A 28 -11.41 -57.27 12.69
CA ASP A 28 -11.72 -57.15 11.26
C ASP A 28 -12.37 -55.80 10.90
N LEU A 29 -12.67 -54.95 11.89
CA LEU A 29 -13.29 -53.63 11.71
C LEU A 29 -12.41 -52.49 12.28
N PRO A 30 -11.22 -52.25 11.72
CA PRO A 30 -10.30 -51.21 12.19
C PRO A 30 -10.82 -49.79 11.90
N ILE A 31 -10.50 -48.86 12.80
CA ILE A 31 -10.75 -47.42 12.66
C ILE A 31 -9.56 -46.62 13.21
N ILE A 32 -9.11 -45.61 12.47
CA ILE A 32 -8.06 -44.71 12.95
C ILE A 32 -8.68 -43.66 13.89
N VAL A 33 -8.19 -43.60 15.12
CA VAL A 33 -8.72 -42.72 16.19
C VAL A 33 -7.74 -41.65 16.65
N GLY A 34 -6.46 -41.75 16.26
CA GLY A 34 -5.45 -40.80 16.70
C GLY A 34 -4.16 -40.88 15.88
N ARG A 35 -3.23 -39.99 16.23
CA ARG A 35 -1.89 -39.91 15.67
C ARG A 35 -0.90 -39.55 16.76
N THR A 36 0.31 -40.03 16.60
CA THR A 36 1.41 -39.84 17.54
C THR A 36 2.66 -39.41 16.78
N TYR A 37 3.48 -38.59 17.43
CA TYR A 37 4.86 -38.36 16.99
C TYR A 37 5.73 -39.49 17.56
N ASN A 38 6.81 -39.81 16.85
CA ASN A 38 7.80 -40.81 17.27
C ASN A 38 9.20 -40.37 16.81
N GLN A 39 10.21 -41.25 16.96
CA GLN A 39 11.60 -40.91 16.63
C GLN A 39 11.81 -40.53 15.15
N ASP A 40 11.03 -41.11 14.23
CA ASP A 40 11.14 -40.85 12.78
C ASP A 40 10.26 -39.68 12.32
N THR A 41 9.18 -39.42 13.08
CA THR A 41 8.22 -38.34 12.84
C THR A 41 8.16 -37.44 14.08
N MET A 42 9.22 -36.65 14.28
CA MET A 42 9.28 -35.73 15.41
C MET A 42 8.27 -34.58 15.26
N PRO A 43 7.82 -33.97 16.39
CA PRO A 43 6.95 -32.80 16.36
C PRO A 43 7.60 -31.64 15.57
N PRO A 44 6.78 -30.73 15.00
CA PRO A 44 7.28 -29.61 14.20
C PRO A 44 8.10 -28.60 15.02
N TRP A 45 8.01 -28.65 16.36
CA TRP A 45 8.70 -27.77 17.28
C TRP A 45 9.83 -28.50 18.01
N GLY A 46 10.94 -27.81 18.24
CA GLY A 46 12.07 -28.35 19.01
C GLY A 46 11.74 -28.43 20.50
N LEU A 47 11.10 -29.52 20.93
CA LEU A 47 10.76 -29.75 22.33
C LEU A 47 11.96 -30.31 23.14
N PRO A 48 12.09 -29.98 24.43
CA PRO A 48 11.20 -29.08 25.21
C PRO A 48 11.50 -27.57 25.03
N GLY A 49 12.52 -27.20 24.24
CA GLY A 49 12.97 -25.80 24.12
C GLY A 49 11.91 -24.82 23.60
N MET A 50 10.97 -25.30 22.78
CA MET A 50 9.84 -24.51 22.22
C MET A 50 8.50 -24.88 22.87
N ALA A 51 8.49 -25.22 24.16
CA ALA A 51 7.27 -25.64 24.87
C ALA A 51 6.19 -24.54 24.95
N SER A 52 6.53 -23.26 24.75
CA SER A 52 5.55 -22.16 24.67
C SER A 52 4.83 -22.09 23.32
N GLN A 53 5.25 -22.88 22.33
CA GLN A 53 4.70 -22.81 20.97
C GLN A 53 3.62 -23.87 20.74
N SER A 54 2.53 -23.43 20.11
CA SER A 54 1.42 -24.28 19.69
C SER A 54 0.95 -23.91 18.28
N GLY A 55 0.21 -24.80 17.62
CA GLY A 55 -0.39 -24.49 16.31
C GLY A 55 -0.40 -25.65 15.32
N ILE A 56 -0.54 -25.31 14.05
CA ILE A 56 -0.58 -26.23 12.92
C ILE A 56 0.51 -25.89 11.90
N PHE A 57 1.22 -26.91 11.45
CA PHE A 57 2.19 -26.83 10.37
C PHE A 57 1.89 -27.93 9.35
N SER A 58 1.63 -27.54 8.11
CA SER A 58 1.46 -28.48 6.99
C SER A 58 2.78 -28.63 6.24
N HIS A 59 2.90 -29.67 5.42
CA HIS A 59 4.01 -29.84 4.49
C HIS A 59 3.48 -29.91 3.06
N SER A 60 4.14 -29.25 2.12
CA SER A 60 3.89 -29.44 0.69
C SER A 60 4.10 -30.91 0.33
N LEU A 61 3.15 -31.49 -0.41
CA LEU A 61 3.30 -32.85 -0.93
C LEU A 61 4.43 -32.78 -1.96
N TYR A 62 5.54 -33.48 -1.72
CA TYR A 62 6.79 -33.40 -2.51
C TYR A 62 7.63 -32.11 -2.33
N GLY A 63 7.33 -31.29 -1.33
CA GLY A 63 8.21 -30.20 -0.92
C GLY A 63 9.37 -30.69 -0.05
N GLY A 64 10.34 -29.81 0.18
CA GLY A 64 11.36 -30.00 1.21
C GLY A 64 10.78 -29.90 2.63
N PRO A 65 11.60 -30.18 3.66
CA PRO A 65 11.17 -30.24 5.05
C PRO A 65 10.67 -28.91 5.63
N THR A 66 10.93 -27.78 4.96
CA THR A 66 10.50 -26.45 5.39
C THR A 66 9.35 -25.90 4.56
N ASN A 67 8.95 -26.55 3.47
CA ASN A 67 7.90 -26.05 2.58
C ASN A 67 6.53 -26.40 3.14
N GLY A 68 5.76 -25.41 3.55
CA GLY A 68 4.55 -25.66 4.30
C GLY A 68 3.79 -24.41 4.72
N ASN A 69 2.50 -24.55 5.02
CA ASN A 69 1.70 -23.47 5.58
C ASN A 69 1.64 -23.59 7.10
N MET A 70 1.63 -22.45 7.81
CA MET A 70 1.68 -22.38 9.27
C MET A 70 0.64 -21.42 9.84
N LEU A 71 0.00 -21.85 10.93
CA LEU A 71 -0.58 -20.97 11.94
C LEU A 71 0.01 -21.38 13.30
N ARG A 72 0.80 -20.50 13.90
CA ARG A 72 1.51 -20.75 15.17
C ARG A 72 1.21 -19.64 16.17
N PHE A 73 1.09 -20.03 17.42
CA PHE A 73 1.00 -19.16 18.59
C PHE A 73 2.22 -19.42 19.48
N ASP A 74 2.89 -18.37 19.95
CA ASP A 74 3.94 -18.44 20.96
C ASP A 74 3.47 -17.71 22.22
N ASP A 75 3.28 -18.44 23.31
CA ASP A 75 2.75 -17.94 24.59
C ASP A 75 3.87 -17.51 25.56
N LYS A 76 5.09 -17.28 25.04
CA LYS A 76 6.21 -16.81 25.86
C LYS A 76 5.95 -15.36 26.32
N THR A 77 5.80 -15.18 27.63
CA THR A 77 5.51 -13.87 28.24
C THR A 77 6.51 -12.79 27.82
N GLY A 78 6.00 -11.67 27.30
CA GLY A 78 6.79 -10.53 26.81
C GLY A 78 7.42 -10.73 25.43
N ALA A 79 7.13 -11.85 24.76
CA ALA A 79 7.58 -12.19 23.42
C ALA A 79 6.47 -12.95 22.65
N GLU A 80 5.20 -12.67 22.98
CA GLU A 80 4.05 -13.34 22.41
C GLU A 80 3.97 -13.08 20.90
N GLU A 81 3.64 -14.11 20.13
CA GLU A 81 3.56 -14.01 18.67
C GLU A 81 2.44 -14.87 18.10
N VAL A 82 1.75 -14.34 17.09
CA VAL A 82 0.98 -15.15 16.14
C VAL A 82 1.70 -15.10 14.79
N LYS A 83 2.10 -16.27 14.29
CA LYS A 83 2.69 -16.40 12.96
C LYS A 83 1.71 -17.06 12.01
N PHE A 84 1.39 -16.34 10.95
CA PHE A 84 0.64 -16.88 9.82
C PHE A 84 1.53 -16.86 8.57
N HIS A 85 1.79 -18.04 8.02
CA HIS A 85 2.67 -18.23 6.89
C HIS A 85 1.97 -19.03 5.80
N ALA A 86 1.95 -18.47 4.60
CA ALA A 86 1.51 -19.13 3.39
C ALA A 86 2.74 -19.44 2.52
N GLU A 87 2.90 -20.71 2.12
CA GLU A 87 4.03 -21.15 1.30
C GLU A 87 4.00 -20.53 -0.11
N LYS A 88 2.81 -20.22 -0.61
CA LYS A 88 2.61 -19.71 -1.97
C LYS A 88 1.63 -18.55 -2.01
N ASP A 89 0.35 -18.85 -2.18
CA ASP A 89 -0.70 -17.85 -2.33
C ASP A 89 -1.50 -17.74 -1.02
N LEU A 90 -1.73 -16.51 -0.55
CA LEU A 90 -2.69 -16.22 0.51
C LEU A 90 -3.89 -15.46 -0.08
N ASN A 91 -5.03 -16.14 -0.15
CA ASN A 91 -6.30 -15.54 -0.56
C ASN A 91 -7.18 -15.28 0.66
N THR A 92 -7.61 -14.03 0.83
CA THR A 92 -8.52 -13.61 1.90
C THR A 92 -9.81 -13.08 1.29
N THR A 93 -10.95 -13.46 1.86
CA THR A 93 -12.27 -12.92 1.47
C THR A 93 -13.08 -12.65 2.73
N VAL A 94 -13.45 -11.39 2.93
CA VAL A 94 -14.33 -10.95 4.02
C VAL A 94 -15.65 -10.50 3.40
N LYS A 95 -16.77 -11.10 3.83
CA LYS A 95 -18.10 -10.88 3.22
C LYS A 95 -18.85 -9.66 3.76
N ASN A 96 -18.33 -9.03 4.79
CA ASN A 96 -18.94 -7.86 5.42
C ASN A 96 -17.85 -6.86 5.80
N ASN A 97 -17.54 -6.73 7.09
CA ASN A 97 -16.58 -5.75 7.60
C ASN A 97 -15.25 -6.40 7.97
N GLU A 98 -14.14 -5.78 7.58
CA GLU A 98 -12.80 -6.07 8.09
C GLU A 98 -12.34 -4.89 8.96
N THR A 99 -11.76 -5.17 10.12
CA THR A 99 -11.19 -4.16 11.01
C THR A 99 -9.80 -4.61 11.43
N HIS A 100 -8.84 -3.69 11.37
CA HIS A 100 -7.46 -3.97 11.73
C HIS A 100 -6.92 -2.82 12.59
N THR A 101 -6.57 -3.13 13.83
CA THR A 101 -5.97 -2.19 14.78
C THR A 101 -4.58 -2.70 15.15
N VAL A 102 -3.58 -1.82 15.04
CA VAL A 102 -2.20 -2.08 15.46
C VAL A 102 -1.83 -0.99 16.44
N ASN A 103 -1.55 -1.36 17.69
CA ASN A 103 -1.33 -0.40 18.78
C ASN A 103 0.07 0.22 18.78
N ALA A 104 1.02 -0.42 18.10
CA ALA A 104 2.37 0.05 17.90
C ALA A 104 2.62 0.19 16.39
N ASP A 105 3.67 -0.43 15.87
CA ASP A 105 4.10 -0.24 14.50
C ASP A 105 3.55 -1.30 13.53
N ARG A 106 3.24 -0.87 12.30
CA ARG A 106 2.93 -1.75 11.17
C ARG A 106 3.95 -1.56 10.06
N THR A 107 4.66 -2.62 9.70
CA THR A 107 5.51 -2.67 8.50
C THR A 107 4.84 -3.51 7.42
N LYS A 108 4.82 -3.02 6.17
CA LYS A 108 4.27 -3.73 5.00
C LYS A 108 5.29 -3.66 3.86
N THR A 109 5.63 -4.80 3.27
CA THR A 109 6.56 -4.89 2.14
C THR A 109 5.95 -5.71 1.03
N ILE A 110 5.93 -5.16 -0.19
CA ILE A 110 5.48 -5.80 -1.41
C ILE A 110 6.66 -5.76 -2.38
N ILE A 111 7.14 -6.93 -2.82
CA ILE A 111 8.33 -7.04 -3.67
C ILE A 111 8.02 -6.76 -5.14
N HIS A 112 6.79 -7.05 -5.56
CA HIS A 112 6.32 -6.80 -6.93
C HIS A 112 5.25 -5.70 -6.91
N ASN A 113 4.02 -6.03 -7.32
CA ASN A 113 2.97 -5.04 -7.55
C ASN A 113 1.94 -5.04 -6.42
N GLU A 114 1.44 -3.85 -6.07
CA GLU A 114 0.24 -3.66 -5.26
C GLU A 114 -0.84 -2.96 -6.09
N ILE A 115 -2.04 -3.51 -6.11
CA ILE A 115 -3.22 -2.89 -6.74
C ILE A 115 -4.29 -2.73 -5.67
N THR A 116 -4.74 -1.50 -5.45
CA THR A 116 -5.83 -1.17 -4.54
C THR A 116 -7.01 -0.63 -5.34
N LYS A 117 -8.20 -1.20 -5.14
CA LYS A 117 -9.46 -0.69 -5.72
C LYS A 117 -10.45 -0.42 -4.59
N VAL A 118 -10.90 0.83 -4.50
CA VAL A 118 -11.94 1.27 -3.56
C VAL A 118 -13.10 1.80 -4.39
N HIS A 119 -14.28 1.23 -4.21
CA HIS A 119 -15.44 1.51 -5.07
C HIS A 119 -16.20 2.78 -4.70
N ILE A 120 -16.15 3.18 -3.44
CA ILE A 120 -16.88 4.35 -2.93
C ILE A 120 -15.84 5.35 -2.40
N ASP A 121 -15.57 5.35 -1.10
CA ASP A 121 -14.72 6.37 -0.47
C ASP A 121 -13.47 5.78 0.15
N ARG A 122 -12.35 6.51 0.04
CA ARG A 122 -11.13 6.30 0.81
C ARG A 122 -10.80 7.58 1.58
N THR A 123 -10.64 7.44 2.89
CA THR A 123 -10.15 8.50 3.78
C THR A 123 -8.84 8.06 4.39
N GLU A 124 -7.87 8.96 4.47
CA GLU A 124 -6.56 8.72 5.07
C GLU A 124 -6.15 9.92 5.93
N ASP A 125 -6.01 9.70 7.23
CA ASP A 125 -5.59 10.71 8.20
C ASP A 125 -4.21 10.35 8.76
N VAL A 126 -3.23 11.22 8.52
CA VAL A 126 -1.86 11.09 9.04
C VAL A 126 -1.58 12.26 9.98
N PHE A 127 -1.56 11.98 11.29
CA PHE A 127 -1.33 12.99 12.33
C PHE A 127 0.13 13.47 12.37
N GLY A 128 1.05 12.56 12.04
CA GLY A 128 2.48 12.83 11.99
C GLY A 128 2.94 13.21 10.59
N LYS A 129 4.17 12.82 10.27
CA LYS A 129 4.79 13.08 8.97
C LYS A 129 4.39 12.02 7.95
N HIS A 130 3.94 12.44 6.78
CA HIS A 130 3.87 11.60 5.59
C HIS A 130 5.11 11.82 4.71
N THR A 131 5.70 10.75 4.19
CA THR A 131 6.81 10.83 3.23
C THR A 131 6.58 9.78 2.16
N GLU A 132 6.64 10.22 0.91
CA GLU A 132 6.44 9.38 -0.27
C GLU A 132 7.65 9.55 -1.18
N THR A 133 8.17 8.44 -1.71
CA THR A 133 9.28 8.45 -2.66
C THR A 133 8.94 7.53 -3.82
N ILE A 134 8.86 8.11 -5.01
CA ILE A 134 8.52 7.43 -6.25
C ILE A 134 9.70 7.61 -7.19
N LYS A 135 10.32 6.50 -7.60
CA LYS A 135 11.48 6.52 -8.51
C LYS A 135 11.08 6.61 -9.98
N GLY A 136 9.90 6.07 -10.31
CA GLY A 136 9.31 6.17 -11.64
C GLY A 136 8.30 7.31 -11.72
N ASP A 137 7.29 7.11 -12.56
CA ASP A 137 6.27 8.12 -12.82
C ASP A 137 5.20 8.15 -11.72
N ARG A 138 4.61 9.33 -11.53
CA ARG A 138 3.43 9.54 -10.69
C ARG A 138 2.35 10.23 -11.50
N ASP A 139 1.35 9.46 -11.89
CA ASP A 139 0.16 9.98 -12.56
C ASP A 139 -1.01 10.10 -11.59
N ILE A 140 -1.71 11.23 -11.63
CA ILE A 140 -2.94 11.48 -10.86
C ILE A 140 -3.99 12.01 -11.83
N THR A 141 -5.14 11.32 -11.90
CA THR A 141 -6.28 11.74 -12.71
C THR A 141 -7.52 11.84 -11.85
N VAL A 142 -8.15 13.02 -11.83
CA VAL A 142 -9.47 13.26 -11.26
C VAL A 142 -10.43 13.49 -12.42
N THR A 143 -11.27 12.49 -12.73
CA THR A 143 -12.17 12.56 -13.89
C THR A 143 -13.37 13.47 -13.64
N GLU A 144 -13.88 13.47 -12.41
CA GLU A 144 -15.03 14.26 -12.00
C GLU A 144 -14.78 14.86 -10.61
N GLY A 145 -15.33 16.05 -10.37
CA GLY A 145 -15.24 16.74 -9.09
C GLY A 145 -14.06 17.71 -8.99
N LYS A 146 -13.46 17.78 -7.81
CA LYS A 146 -12.49 18.82 -7.44
C LYS A 146 -11.25 18.21 -6.78
N GLN A 147 -10.08 18.72 -7.14
CA GLN A 147 -8.85 18.55 -6.37
C GLN A 147 -8.56 19.82 -5.57
N SER A 148 -8.32 19.69 -4.27
CA SER A 148 -7.94 20.81 -3.39
C SER A 148 -6.66 20.52 -2.63
N LEU A 149 -5.79 21.52 -2.52
CA LEU A 149 -4.58 21.47 -1.71
C LEU A 149 -4.54 22.71 -0.81
N THR A 150 -4.43 22.50 0.51
CA THR A 150 -4.38 23.57 1.50
C THR A 150 -3.20 23.35 2.44
N VAL A 151 -2.32 24.36 2.56
CA VAL A 151 -1.25 24.41 3.56
C VAL A 151 -1.60 25.53 4.54
N LYS A 152 -2.09 25.17 5.74
CA LYS A 152 -2.55 26.15 6.74
C LYS A 152 -1.40 26.95 7.35
N THR A 153 -0.27 26.27 7.59
CA THR A 153 0.94 26.86 8.16
C THR A 153 2.17 26.25 7.49
N GLY A 154 3.27 27.01 7.45
CA GLY A 154 4.50 26.59 6.78
C GLY A 154 4.50 26.91 5.28
N ASN A 155 5.35 26.21 4.55
CA ASN A 155 5.69 26.53 3.16
C ASN A 155 5.21 25.43 2.19
N ARG A 156 4.89 25.83 0.97
CA ARG A 156 4.78 24.92 -0.18
C ARG A 156 5.95 25.18 -1.12
N THR A 157 6.67 24.14 -1.49
CA THR A 157 7.78 24.21 -2.46
C THR A 157 7.54 23.18 -3.55
N VAL A 158 7.77 23.58 -4.80
CA VAL A 158 7.75 22.70 -5.97
C VAL A 158 9.05 22.93 -6.72
N THR A 159 9.75 21.84 -7.06
CA THR A 159 11.03 21.90 -7.78
C THR A 159 11.02 20.88 -8.90
N VAL A 160 11.25 21.36 -10.12
CA VAL A 160 11.51 20.53 -11.30
C VAL A 160 12.97 20.77 -11.66
N ALA A 161 13.85 19.86 -11.25
CA ALA A 161 15.30 20.02 -11.42
C ALA A 161 15.71 20.05 -12.89
N THR A 162 15.01 19.27 -13.71
CA THR A 162 15.19 19.18 -15.17
C THR A 162 13.83 18.99 -15.83
N GLY A 163 13.66 19.53 -17.03
CA GLY A 163 12.43 19.39 -17.82
C GLY A 163 11.53 20.62 -17.73
N THR A 164 10.23 20.40 -17.96
CA THR A 164 9.23 21.47 -18.06
C THR A 164 8.13 21.33 -17.02
N SER A 165 7.56 22.45 -16.62
CA SER A 165 6.31 22.50 -15.87
C SER A 165 5.28 23.25 -16.70
N THR A 166 4.12 22.63 -16.92
CA THR A 166 3.04 23.18 -17.74
C THR A 166 1.75 23.13 -16.95
N GLU A 167 0.97 24.20 -17.00
CA GLU A 167 -0.37 24.29 -16.44
C GLU A 167 -1.32 24.82 -17.52
N THR A 168 -2.38 24.07 -17.80
CA THR A 168 -3.42 24.44 -18.77
C THR A 168 -4.75 24.48 -18.05
N VAL A 169 -5.41 25.63 -18.05
CA VAL A 169 -6.71 25.83 -17.41
C VAL A 169 -7.64 26.47 -18.43
N HIS A 170 -8.85 25.93 -18.56
CA HIS A 170 -9.87 26.46 -19.47
C HIS A 170 -10.62 27.66 -18.88
N GLY A 171 -10.80 27.65 -17.56
CA GLY A 171 -11.32 28.80 -16.81
C GLY A 171 -10.20 29.74 -16.37
N ASP A 172 -10.51 30.58 -15.38
CA ASP A 172 -9.58 31.58 -14.88
C ASP A 172 -8.42 30.96 -14.09
N ILE A 173 -7.23 31.55 -14.26
CA ILE A 173 -6.09 31.36 -13.36
C ILE A 173 -5.97 32.64 -12.52
N SER A 174 -6.01 32.49 -11.19
CA SER A 174 -5.84 33.60 -10.25
C SER A 174 -4.64 33.36 -9.35
N ILE A 175 -3.69 34.30 -9.34
CA ILE A 175 -2.52 34.30 -8.46
C ILE A 175 -2.58 35.56 -7.60
N THR A 176 -2.74 35.38 -6.30
CA THR A 176 -2.86 36.48 -5.33
C THR A 176 -1.85 36.31 -4.22
N SER A 177 -1.04 37.35 -3.99
CA SER A 177 -0.29 37.53 -2.75
C SER A 177 -0.96 38.64 -1.96
N THR A 178 -1.50 38.32 -0.78
CA THR A 178 -2.29 39.28 0.02
C THR A 178 -1.42 40.28 0.76
N THR A 179 -0.20 39.89 1.12
CA THR A 179 0.74 40.74 1.88
C THR A 179 2.13 40.81 1.28
N GLY A 180 2.57 39.76 0.57
CA GLY A 180 3.88 39.70 -0.09
C GLY A 180 3.85 40.15 -1.55
N ALA A 181 4.93 39.87 -2.28
CA ALA A 181 5.04 40.13 -3.71
C ALA A 181 4.95 38.84 -4.55
N ILE A 182 4.60 38.99 -5.83
CA ILE A 182 4.75 37.94 -6.84
C ILE A 182 6.08 38.17 -7.57
N HIS A 183 6.96 37.19 -7.52
CA HIS A 183 8.25 37.22 -8.20
C HIS A 183 8.24 36.25 -9.39
N LEU A 184 8.56 36.78 -10.58
CA LEU A 184 8.78 36.00 -11.79
C LEU A 184 10.20 36.30 -12.26
N THR A 185 10.99 35.24 -12.43
CA THR A 185 12.39 35.36 -12.87
C THR A 185 12.65 34.27 -13.89
N ALA A 186 13.20 34.66 -15.03
CA ALA A 186 13.61 33.76 -16.09
C ALA A 186 15.00 34.15 -16.59
N ASN A 187 15.84 33.17 -16.90
CA ASN A 187 17.19 33.42 -17.41
C ASN A 187 17.19 33.91 -18.87
N THR A 188 16.14 33.60 -19.63
CA THR A 188 16.07 33.88 -21.06
C THR A 188 15.00 34.92 -21.39
N GLN A 189 13.74 34.62 -21.05
CA GLN A 189 12.60 35.45 -21.43
C GLN A 189 11.39 35.21 -20.52
N ILE A 190 10.59 36.26 -20.33
CA ILE A 190 9.21 36.18 -19.84
C ILE A 190 8.29 36.71 -20.93
N THR A 191 7.23 35.96 -21.26
CA THR A 191 6.24 36.31 -22.29
C THR A 191 4.84 36.20 -21.72
N LEU A 192 4.05 37.26 -21.87
CA LEU A 192 2.62 37.30 -21.57
C LEU A 192 1.86 37.57 -22.87
N THR A 193 0.87 36.74 -23.19
CA THR A 193 0.11 36.84 -24.44
C THR A 193 -1.38 36.85 -24.16
N VAL A 194 -2.11 37.79 -24.77
CA VAL A 194 -3.57 37.87 -24.74
C VAL A 194 -4.08 38.08 -26.15
N GLY A 195 -4.60 37.03 -26.79
CA GLY A 195 -4.98 37.08 -28.20
C GLY A 195 -3.79 37.52 -29.07
N GLN A 196 -3.93 38.66 -29.76
CA GLN A 196 -2.89 39.25 -30.62
C GLN A 196 -1.91 40.18 -29.86
N SER A 197 -2.14 40.46 -28.58
CA SER A 197 -1.33 41.38 -27.78
C SER A 197 -0.26 40.63 -26.98
N THR A 198 0.94 41.20 -26.85
CA THR A 198 2.06 40.57 -26.12
C THR A 198 2.88 41.57 -25.27
N LEU A 199 3.38 41.08 -24.14
CA LEU A 199 4.50 41.65 -23.38
C LEU A 199 5.64 40.63 -23.37
N VAL A 200 6.82 41.02 -23.83
CA VAL A 200 8.01 40.16 -23.86
C VAL A 200 9.19 40.88 -23.20
N MET A 201 9.75 40.27 -22.16
CA MET A 201 10.97 40.74 -21.47
C MET A 201 12.12 39.78 -21.76
N ASN A 202 13.23 40.26 -22.32
CA ASN A 202 14.38 39.43 -22.71
C ASN A 202 15.59 39.64 -21.77
N ALA A 203 16.45 38.62 -21.68
CA ALA A 203 17.67 38.65 -20.87
C ALA A 203 18.68 39.75 -21.27
N ASN A 204 18.63 40.24 -22.51
CA ASN A 204 19.47 41.35 -22.98
C ASN A 204 18.95 42.74 -22.52
N GLY A 205 17.90 42.79 -21.69
CA GLY A 205 17.29 44.02 -21.18
C GLY A 205 16.22 44.63 -22.08
N THR A 206 15.96 44.08 -23.27
CA THR A 206 14.89 44.59 -24.14
C THR A 206 13.51 44.20 -23.63
N ILE A 207 12.59 45.16 -23.62
CA ILE A 207 11.18 44.96 -23.31
C ILE A 207 10.37 45.32 -24.55
N LYS A 208 9.58 44.38 -25.07
CA LYS A 208 8.67 44.59 -26.21
C LYS A 208 7.24 44.57 -25.73
N LEU A 209 6.48 45.60 -26.11
CA LEU A 209 5.04 45.70 -25.96
C LEU A 209 4.46 45.77 -27.37
N ASP A 210 3.64 44.79 -27.75
CA ASP A 210 3.05 44.71 -29.09
C ASP A 210 1.54 44.56 -29.01
N GLY A 211 0.83 45.33 -29.83
CA GLY A 211 -0.63 45.34 -29.93
C GLY A 211 -1.05 45.78 -31.34
N PRO A 212 -2.10 45.19 -31.92
CA PRO A 212 -2.39 45.29 -33.35
C PRO A 212 -2.80 46.69 -33.85
N THR A 213 -3.15 47.62 -32.96
CA THR A 213 -3.64 48.95 -33.36
C THR A 213 -2.88 50.11 -32.71
N HIS A 214 -2.65 50.07 -31.40
CA HIS A 214 -1.97 51.13 -30.67
C HIS A 214 -1.41 50.61 -29.34
N LEU A 215 -0.34 51.23 -28.85
CA LEU A 215 0.17 51.06 -27.48
C LEU A 215 -0.25 52.28 -26.66
N ALA A 216 -1.17 52.09 -25.73
CA ALA A 216 -1.59 53.15 -24.81
C ALA A 216 -0.73 53.12 -23.54
N LEU A 217 0.21 54.06 -23.42
CA LEU A 217 0.97 54.30 -22.18
C LEU A 217 0.39 55.55 -21.51
N ASN A 218 -0.16 55.40 -20.30
CA ASN A 218 -0.87 56.47 -19.58
C ASN A 218 -2.02 57.14 -20.39
N PRO A 219 -3.02 56.37 -20.87
CA PRO A 219 -4.02 56.91 -21.79
C PRO A 219 -4.87 58.07 -21.24
N GLU A 220 -4.97 58.27 -19.92
CA GLU A 220 -5.67 59.44 -19.36
C GLU A 220 -5.01 60.02 -18.10
N SER A 221 -4.63 61.30 -18.19
CA SER A 221 -4.94 62.29 -17.15
C SER A 221 -6.00 63.22 -17.74
N LYS A 222 -7.28 62.88 -17.55
CA LYS A 222 -8.44 63.78 -17.66
C LYS A 222 -9.46 63.41 -16.59
#